data_AF-A0A1V0UNF9-F1
#
_entry.id   AF-A0A1V0UNF9-F1
#
_cell.length_a   1.000
_cell.length_b   1.000
_cell.length_c   1.000
_cell.angle_alpha   90.00
_cell.angle_beta   90.00
_cell.angle_gamma   90.00
#
_symmetry.space_group_name_H-M   'P 1'
#
loop_
_entity.id
_entity.type
_entity.pdbx_description
1 polymer ?
#
loop_
_entity_poly.entity_id
_entity_poly.type
_entity_poly.pdbx_seq_one_letter_code
_entity_poly.pdbx_strand_id
1 'polypeptide(L)'
;MGGLLPKGFNGGAFFTPTHVARFMAEIIRNLYEGFPENMRVLEPSVGSGVFLEHLPPDAEITALELDETSARVTQLIYPRADVILGNALDHDRRDYYDLVIGNPPYGETVETEKEYVTLSKRKGIYRGKSEAAFIELAINAVRPGGYIAFILPTGISFASHAKKVRKLMYETCWQVATIMLPGETFMHTGTTIPTQIIILRKAPPGTPLTEAVTKRWASNYHRGGLEDISIYDAKFLAGQTPAYFAKVTAIGWDAKGKPTDKWGDGKTQLGEIIDDFKGTWVRENLYPHIPAWHITKDCEGFFFSHGNDTCDGLRDAERTYPDGPYRWNELTLGAGEEVTEGGEEWSTLDFSWQDTIVENWAN
;
A
#
# COMPACT_ATOMS: atom_id res chain seq x y z
N MET A 1 -1.81 42.08 -3.68
CA MET A 1 -1.19 41.03 -2.87
C MET A 1 -1.59 39.66 -3.42
N GLY A 2 -0.73 39.12 -4.28
CA GLY A 2 -0.43 37.69 -4.50
C GLY A 2 -1.49 36.59 -4.36
N GLY A 3 -2.67 36.71 -4.97
CA GLY A 3 -3.50 35.54 -5.28
C GLY A 3 -3.14 35.01 -6.67
N LEU A 4 -2.18 34.08 -6.77
CA LEU A 4 -1.79 33.44 -8.02
C LEU A 4 -1.84 31.91 -7.87
N LEU A 5 -3.07 31.39 -7.87
CA LEU A 5 -3.37 30.07 -8.40
C LEU A 5 -4.65 30.23 -9.24
N PRO A 6 -4.54 30.57 -10.54
CA PRO A 6 -5.70 30.62 -11.40
C PRO A 6 -6.11 29.19 -11.74
N LYS A 7 -7.38 28.88 -11.44
CA LYS A 7 -8.28 27.87 -12.05
C LYS A 7 -7.80 27.26 -13.39
N GLY A 8 -6.78 26.41 -13.37
CA GLY A 8 -6.06 25.99 -14.58
C GLY A 8 -5.52 24.56 -14.60
N PHE A 9 -5.71 23.75 -13.56
CA PHE A 9 -5.41 22.32 -13.62
C PHE A 9 -6.64 21.54 -14.10
N ASN A 10 -6.93 21.64 -15.41
CA ASN A 10 -7.81 20.69 -16.09
C ASN A 10 -6.97 19.47 -16.47
N GLY A 11 -6.85 18.50 -15.56
CA GLY A 11 -6.18 17.23 -15.85
C GLY A 11 -5.75 16.50 -14.59
N GLY A 12 -6.68 15.87 -13.88
CA GLY A 12 -6.43 14.77 -12.92
C GLY A 12 -5.41 15.00 -11.78
N ALA A 13 -4.88 16.20 -11.58
CA ALA A 13 -3.85 16.47 -10.58
C ALA A 13 -4.45 16.46 -9.17
N PHE A 14 -4.41 15.30 -8.51
CA PHE A 14 -4.89 15.12 -7.15
C PHE A 14 -3.82 15.58 -6.15
N PHE A 15 -4.03 16.73 -5.53
CA PHE A 15 -3.11 17.25 -4.51
C PHE A 15 -3.15 16.36 -3.25
N THR A 16 -1.98 15.91 -2.79
CA THR A 16 -1.85 15.08 -1.59
C THR A 16 -1.64 15.94 -0.35
N PRO A 17 -2.47 15.80 0.71
CA PRO A 17 -2.25 16.54 1.95
C PRO A 17 -0.90 16.19 2.59
N THR A 18 -0.14 17.21 3.01
CA THR A 18 1.22 17.04 3.59
C THR A 18 1.25 16.09 4.79
N HIS A 19 0.21 16.08 5.63
CA HIS A 19 0.15 15.19 6.80
C HIS A 19 -0.05 13.70 6.40
N VAL A 20 -0.68 13.42 5.25
CA VAL A 20 -0.76 12.06 4.68
C VAL A 20 0.59 11.63 4.11
N ALA A 21 1.27 12.53 3.39
CA ALA A 21 2.62 12.26 2.87
C ALA A 21 3.63 11.99 4.00
N ARG A 22 3.61 12.82 5.06
CA ARG A 22 4.40 12.62 6.29
C ARG A 22 4.07 11.28 6.95
N PHE A 23 2.78 10.96 7.06
CA PHE A 23 2.33 9.69 7.65
C PHE A 23 2.90 8.47 6.91
N MET A 24 2.84 8.47 5.58
CA MET A 24 3.40 7.39 4.77
C MET A 24 4.92 7.28 4.93
N ALA A 25 5.64 8.41 4.93
CA ALA A 25 7.09 8.41 5.14
C ALA A 25 7.49 7.86 6.53
N GLU A 26 6.77 8.23 7.60
CA GLU A 26 7.02 7.72 8.95
C GLU A 26 6.74 6.22 9.09
N ILE A 27 5.68 5.70 8.45
CA ILE A 27 5.45 4.25 8.41
C ILE A 27 6.61 3.54 7.72
N ILE A 28 7.05 4.03 6.56
CA ILE A 28 8.19 3.44 5.84
C ILE A 28 9.47 3.49 6.68
N ARG A 29 9.70 4.61 7.38
CA ARG A 29 10.82 4.72 8.32
C ARG A 29 10.78 3.64 9.39
N ASN A 30 9.62 3.40 9.99
CA ASN A 30 9.49 2.39 11.03
C ASN A 30 9.60 0.96 10.48
N LEU A 31 9.09 0.69 9.28
CA LEU A 31 9.23 -0.62 8.60
C LEU A 31 10.69 -0.96 8.28
N TYR A 32 11.51 0.05 7.97
CA TYR A 32 12.96 -0.11 7.81
C TYR A 32 13.74 -0.04 9.14
N GLU A 33 13.07 0.17 10.28
CA GLU A 33 13.70 0.43 11.59
C GLU A 33 14.67 1.63 11.57
N GLY A 34 14.33 2.64 10.78
CA GLY A 34 15.17 3.78 10.41
C GLY A 34 15.39 3.81 8.90
N PHE A 35 15.45 4.99 8.29
CA PHE A 35 15.71 5.03 6.84
C PHE A 35 17.10 4.45 6.52
N PRO A 36 17.23 3.61 5.48
CA PRO A 36 18.54 3.18 4.99
C PRO A 36 19.41 4.38 4.58
N GLU A 37 20.72 4.29 4.80
CA GLU A 37 21.67 5.28 4.28
C GLU A 37 21.60 5.34 2.75
N ASN A 38 21.64 6.56 2.19
CA ASN A 38 21.56 6.81 0.74
C ASN A 38 20.37 6.09 0.07
N MET A 39 19.24 6.02 0.78
CA MET A 39 18.04 5.34 0.30
C MET A 39 17.65 5.80 -1.11
N ARG A 40 17.51 4.87 -2.05
CA ARG A 40 17.09 5.17 -3.43
C ARG A 40 15.57 5.20 -3.50
N VAL A 41 15.02 6.35 -3.84
CA VAL A 41 13.57 6.57 -3.85
C VAL A 41 13.08 6.96 -5.23
N LEU A 42 12.00 6.32 -5.68
CA LEU A 42 11.25 6.70 -6.88
C LEU A 42 9.92 7.33 -6.47
N GLU A 43 9.67 8.54 -6.93
CA GLU A 43 8.33 9.15 -6.98
C GLU A 43 7.94 9.25 -8.48
N PRO A 44 7.02 8.41 -8.99
CA PRO A 44 6.78 8.31 -10.43
C PRO A 44 5.77 9.35 -10.99
N SER A 45 5.22 10.24 -10.18
CA SER A 45 4.20 11.23 -10.55
C SER A 45 4.22 12.44 -9.59
N VAL A 46 5.33 13.16 -9.58
CA VAL A 46 5.75 13.94 -8.40
C VAL A 46 4.89 15.16 -8.10
N GLY A 47 4.20 15.72 -9.10
CA GLY A 47 3.37 16.90 -8.91
C GLY A 47 4.19 17.99 -8.23
N SER A 48 3.69 18.50 -7.10
CA SER A 48 4.35 19.54 -6.30
C SER A 48 5.47 19.03 -5.37
N GLY A 49 5.81 17.74 -5.38
CA GLY A 49 6.90 17.16 -4.59
C GLY A 49 6.63 16.98 -3.10
N VAL A 50 5.36 16.90 -2.67
CA VAL A 50 5.00 16.83 -1.24
C VAL A 50 5.58 15.63 -0.51
N PHE A 51 5.80 14.50 -1.18
CA PHE A 51 6.47 13.35 -0.57
C PHE A 51 7.96 13.62 -0.32
N LEU A 52 8.60 14.42 -1.19
CA LEU A 52 10.04 14.69 -1.10
C LEU A 52 10.40 15.48 0.16
N GLU A 53 9.46 16.25 0.71
CA GLU A 53 9.61 17.00 1.97
C GLU A 53 9.87 16.09 3.19
N HIS A 54 9.42 14.84 3.14
CA HIS A 54 9.42 13.92 4.29
C HIS A 54 10.40 12.75 4.13
N LEU A 55 11.17 12.73 3.04
CA LEU A 55 12.23 11.74 2.81
C LEU A 55 13.53 12.13 3.53
N PRO A 56 14.40 11.17 3.87
CA PRO A 56 15.63 11.48 4.60
C PRO A 56 16.55 12.41 3.78
N PRO A 57 17.36 13.28 4.44
CA PRO A 57 18.18 14.28 3.75
C PRO A 57 19.28 13.73 2.84
N ASP A 58 19.63 12.46 2.95
CA ASP A 58 20.65 11.76 2.16
C ASP A 58 20.04 10.82 1.10
N ALA A 59 18.70 10.70 1.01
CA ALA A 59 18.07 9.89 -0.04
C ALA A 59 18.48 10.34 -1.46
N GLU A 60 18.69 9.36 -2.33
CA GLU A 60 18.85 9.54 -3.77
C GLU A 60 17.45 9.50 -4.41
N ILE A 61 16.92 10.67 -4.77
CA ILE A 61 15.54 10.81 -5.23
C ILE A 61 15.50 10.91 -6.76
N THR A 62 14.79 9.98 -7.39
CA THR A 62 14.34 10.09 -8.79
C THR A 62 12.85 10.41 -8.80
N ALA A 63 12.48 11.50 -9.46
CA ALA A 63 11.10 11.97 -9.52
C ALA A 63 10.66 12.14 -10.99
N LEU A 64 9.53 11.57 -11.40
CA LEU A 64 9.00 11.76 -12.75
C LEU A 64 7.77 12.65 -12.75
N GLU A 65 7.71 13.57 -13.72
CA GLU A 65 6.56 14.44 -13.94
C GLU A 65 6.31 14.58 -15.45
N LEU A 66 5.04 14.48 -15.84
CA LEU A 66 4.63 14.59 -17.23
C LEU A 66 4.44 16.05 -17.66
N ASP A 67 4.01 16.92 -16.74
CA ASP A 67 3.82 18.35 -17.01
C ASP A 67 5.14 19.13 -16.88
N GLU A 68 5.56 19.80 -17.96
CA GLU A 68 6.81 20.57 -18.01
C GLU A 68 6.88 21.66 -16.94
N THR A 69 5.76 22.34 -16.67
CA THR A 69 5.75 23.45 -15.70
C THR A 69 5.93 22.92 -14.29
N SER A 70 5.16 21.89 -13.91
CA SER A 70 5.24 21.18 -12.64
C SER A 70 6.66 20.63 -12.42
N ALA A 71 7.22 19.94 -13.41
CA ALA A 71 8.57 19.37 -13.33
C ALA A 71 9.63 20.44 -13.02
N ARG A 72 9.58 21.57 -13.74
CA ARG A 72 10.52 22.69 -13.54
C ARG A 72 10.36 23.35 -12.18
N VAL A 73 9.12 23.56 -11.72
CA VAL A 73 8.86 24.14 -10.40
C VAL A 73 9.36 23.22 -9.30
N THR A 74 9.05 21.92 -9.39
CA THR A 74 9.48 20.92 -8.40
C THR A 74 11.00 20.79 -8.35
N GLN A 75 11.69 20.80 -9.49
CA GLN A 75 13.16 20.79 -9.53
C GLN A 75 13.79 22.01 -8.82
N LEU A 76 13.16 23.19 -8.91
CA LEU A 76 13.64 24.41 -8.23
C LEU A 76 13.40 24.36 -6.72
N ILE A 77 12.29 23.77 -6.28
CA ILE A 77 11.96 23.64 -4.85
C ILE A 77 12.83 22.54 -4.20
N TYR A 78 13.06 21.43 -4.91
CA TYR A 78 13.81 20.27 -4.44
C TYR A 78 15.07 20.03 -5.29
N PRO A 79 16.10 20.88 -5.18
CA PRO A 79 17.31 20.76 -6.01
C PRO A 79 18.12 19.47 -5.77
N ARG A 80 17.82 18.73 -4.69
CA ARG A 80 18.41 17.43 -4.38
C ARG A 80 17.79 16.26 -5.14
N ALA A 81 16.60 16.44 -5.71
CA ALA A 81 15.93 15.41 -6.50
C ALA A 81 16.34 15.51 -7.96
N ASP A 82 16.51 14.37 -8.61
CA ASP A 82 16.62 14.25 -10.06
C ASP A 82 15.20 14.22 -10.64
N VAL A 83 14.70 15.39 -11.07
CA VAL A 83 13.35 15.52 -11.63
C VAL A 83 13.41 15.34 -13.15
N ILE A 84 12.83 14.23 -13.61
CA ILE A 84 12.78 13.82 -15.00
C ILE A 84 11.43 14.24 -15.59
N LEU A 85 11.46 15.16 -16.56
CA LEU A 85 10.30 15.45 -17.42
C LEU A 85 10.07 14.26 -18.37
N GLY A 86 8.99 13.52 -18.17
CA GLY A 86 8.70 12.37 -19.01
C GLY A 86 7.51 11.55 -18.54
N ASN A 87 7.08 10.61 -19.39
CA ASN A 87 6.06 9.66 -19.04
C ASN A 87 6.63 8.58 -18.12
N ALA A 88 6.05 8.43 -16.93
CA ALA A 88 6.43 7.43 -15.94
C ALA A 88 6.44 6.00 -16.49
N LEU A 89 5.55 5.69 -17.44
CA LEU A 89 5.44 4.34 -18.02
C LEU A 89 6.66 3.97 -18.88
N ASP A 90 7.43 4.97 -19.34
CA ASP A 90 8.66 4.76 -20.10
C ASP A 90 9.88 4.58 -19.18
N HIS A 91 9.71 4.68 -17.86
CA HIS A 91 10.79 4.44 -16.92
C HIS A 91 11.14 2.93 -16.86
N ASP A 92 12.37 2.60 -17.25
CA ASP A 92 12.84 1.22 -17.46
C ASP A 92 13.78 0.69 -16.39
N ARG A 93 14.06 1.49 -15.34
CA ARG A 93 14.92 1.01 -14.26
C ARG A 93 14.20 -0.10 -13.48
N ARG A 94 14.85 -1.25 -13.36
CA ARG A 94 14.32 -2.43 -12.65
C ARG A 94 15.15 -2.74 -11.41
N ASP A 95 14.48 -3.29 -10.40
CA ASP A 95 15.11 -3.85 -9.20
C ASP A 95 16.14 -2.93 -8.51
N TYR A 96 15.88 -1.62 -8.52
CA TYR A 96 16.86 -0.61 -8.10
C TYR A 96 16.47 0.13 -6.84
N TYR A 97 15.21 0.56 -6.74
CA TYR A 97 14.80 1.47 -5.66
C TYR A 97 14.54 0.71 -4.36
N ASP A 98 14.94 1.31 -3.25
CA ASP A 98 14.58 0.86 -1.90
C ASP A 98 13.12 1.22 -1.59
N LEU A 99 12.62 2.33 -2.16
CA LEU A 99 11.24 2.76 -2.02
C LEU A 99 10.67 3.30 -3.32
N VAL A 100 9.45 2.88 -3.65
CA VAL A 100 8.58 3.60 -4.59
C VAL A 100 7.42 4.18 -3.79
N ILE A 101 7.24 5.49 -3.78
CA ILE A 101 6.22 6.17 -2.99
C ILE A 101 5.50 7.21 -3.84
N GLY A 102 4.22 7.46 -3.57
CA GLY A 102 3.51 8.53 -4.27
C GLY A 102 1.99 8.46 -4.20
N ASN A 103 1.38 9.35 -4.98
CA ASN A 103 -0.05 9.36 -5.27
C ASN A 103 -0.25 9.30 -6.79
N PRO A 104 -0.15 8.10 -7.40
CA PRO A 104 -0.32 7.95 -8.84
C PRO A 104 -1.65 8.51 -9.34
N PRO A 105 -1.71 9.02 -10.59
CA PRO A 105 -2.99 9.35 -11.20
C PRO A 105 -3.87 8.11 -11.28
N TYR A 106 -5.16 8.25 -10.96
CA TYR A 106 -6.13 7.16 -11.01
C TYR A 106 -7.39 7.55 -11.78
N GLY A 107 -8.04 6.55 -12.38
CA GLY A 107 -9.26 6.72 -13.17
C GLY A 107 -9.01 7.03 -14.65
N GLU A 108 -7.80 7.47 -14.99
CA GLU A 108 -7.36 7.75 -16.35
C GLU A 108 -7.10 6.47 -17.16
N THR A 109 -7.19 6.58 -18.48
CA THR A 109 -6.80 5.49 -19.39
C THR A 109 -5.44 5.80 -19.98
N VAL A 110 -4.49 4.89 -19.80
CA VAL A 110 -3.14 5.00 -20.34
C VAL A 110 -2.94 4.05 -21.51
N GLU A 111 -2.08 4.45 -22.43
CA GLU A 111 -1.64 3.67 -23.58
C GLU A 111 -0.12 3.70 -23.67
N THR A 112 0.50 2.56 -23.98
CA THR A 112 1.94 2.44 -24.20
C THR A 112 2.23 1.29 -25.15
N GLU A 113 3.35 1.38 -25.89
CA GLU A 113 3.87 0.28 -26.70
C GLU A 113 4.70 -0.71 -25.86
N LYS A 114 5.14 -0.27 -24.67
CA LYS A 114 5.87 -1.12 -23.72
C LYS A 114 4.94 -2.18 -23.14
N GLU A 115 5.51 -3.35 -22.89
CA GLU A 115 4.77 -4.46 -22.32
C GLU A 115 4.41 -4.21 -20.85
N TYR A 116 3.10 -4.26 -20.57
CA TYR A 116 2.54 -4.24 -19.23
C TYR A 116 1.53 -5.38 -19.06
N VAL A 117 1.81 -6.33 -18.17
CA VAL A 117 0.95 -7.50 -17.95
C VAL A 117 -0.39 -7.14 -17.31
N THR A 118 -0.43 -6.02 -16.59
CA THR A 118 -1.65 -5.47 -15.98
C THR A 118 -2.60 -4.82 -16.98
N LEU A 119 -2.11 -4.48 -18.17
CA LEU A 119 -2.87 -3.84 -19.23
C LEU A 119 -3.37 -4.87 -20.26
N SER A 120 -4.32 -4.44 -21.10
CA SER A 120 -4.83 -5.27 -22.19
C SER A 120 -4.13 -4.93 -23.50
N LYS A 121 -3.56 -5.93 -24.15
CA LYS A 121 -2.86 -5.77 -25.43
C LYS A 121 -3.84 -5.84 -26.60
N ARG A 122 -3.82 -4.84 -27.49
CA ARG A 122 -4.56 -4.85 -28.75
C ARG A 122 -3.71 -4.19 -29.85
N LYS A 123 -3.43 -4.94 -30.93
CA LYS A 123 -2.65 -4.46 -32.08
C LYS A 123 -1.27 -3.86 -31.68
N GLY A 124 -0.58 -4.47 -30.73
CA GLY A 124 0.73 -4.00 -30.25
C GLY A 124 0.68 -2.91 -29.18
N ILE A 125 -0.48 -2.30 -28.92
CA ILE A 125 -0.65 -1.27 -27.89
C ILE A 125 -1.22 -1.90 -26.62
N TYR A 126 -0.60 -1.60 -25.48
CA TYR A 126 -1.08 -1.96 -24.16
C TYR A 126 -1.91 -0.81 -23.61
N ARG A 127 -3.15 -1.12 -23.20
CA ARG A 127 -4.12 -0.12 -22.73
C ARG A 127 -4.83 -0.58 -21.46
N GLY A 128 -5.03 0.32 -20.52
CA GLY A 128 -5.79 0.06 -19.31
C GLY A 128 -5.81 1.26 -18.36
N LYS A 129 -6.06 1.00 -17.08
CA LYS A 129 -6.14 2.04 -16.05
C LYS A 129 -4.77 2.47 -15.57
N SER A 130 -4.59 3.78 -15.34
CA SER A 130 -3.32 4.36 -14.90
C SER A 130 -2.85 3.74 -13.58
N GLU A 131 -3.73 3.60 -12.59
CA GLU A 131 -3.38 3.02 -11.29
C GLU A 131 -2.82 1.58 -11.41
N ALA A 132 -3.31 0.78 -12.36
CA ALA A 132 -2.80 -0.56 -12.60
C ALA A 132 -1.39 -0.55 -13.21
N ALA A 133 -1.15 0.33 -14.18
CA ALA A 133 0.15 0.50 -14.81
C ALA A 133 1.21 1.02 -13.83
N PHE A 134 0.84 1.95 -12.95
CA PHE A 134 1.75 2.52 -11.95
C PHE A 134 2.14 1.50 -10.88
N ILE A 135 1.22 0.63 -10.45
CA ILE A 135 1.55 -0.49 -9.55
C ILE A 135 2.55 -1.43 -10.22
N GLU A 136 2.33 -1.81 -11.49
CA GLU A 136 3.27 -2.65 -12.23
C GLU A 136 4.64 -1.97 -12.42
N LEU A 137 4.65 -0.67 -12.73
CA LEU A 137 5.88 0.12 -12.79
C LEU A 137 6.64 0.05 -11.46
N ALA A 138 5.95 0.28 -10.34
CA ALA A 138 6.56 0.26 -9.00
C ALA A 138 7.12 -1.12 -8.65
N ILE A 139 6.36 -2.20 -8.92
CA ILE A 139 6.80 -3.58 -8.71
C ILE A 139 8.03 -3.89 -9.56
N ASN A 140 8.09 -3.43 -10.81
CA ASN A 140 9.27 -3.63 -11.65
C ASN A 140 10.48 -2.83 -11.14
N ALA A 141 10.26 -1.60 -10.67
CA ALA A 141 11.32 -0.66 -10.31
C ALA A 141 11.94 -0.92 -8.93
N VAL A 142 11.13 -1.32 -7.94
CA VAL A 142 11.61 -1.60 -6.57
C VAL A 142 12.46 -2.87 -6.56
N ARG A 143 13.53 -2.90 -5.77
CA ARG A 143 14.32 -4.11 -5.56
C ARG A 143 13.58 -5.14 -4.71
N PRO A 144 13.91 -6.44 -4.79
CA PRO A 144 13.47 -7.42 -3.79
C PRO A 144 13.81 -6.96 -2.37
N GLY A 145 12.83 -7.10 -1.48
CA GLY A 145 12.85 -6.61 -0.11
C GLY A 145 12.53 -5.12 0.06
N GLY A 146 12.50 -4.34 -1.02
CA GLY A 146 12.12 -2.92 -0.98
C GLY A 146 10.60 -2.73 -0.89
N TYR A 147 10.18 -1.51 -0.54
CA TYR A 147 8.77 -1.19 -0.28
C TYR A 147 8.15 -0.33 -1.39
N ILE A 148 6.85 -0.53 -1.57
CA ILE A 148 5.98 0.32 -2.40
C ILE A 148 4.91 0.89 -1.49
N ALA A 149 4.70 2.21 -1.51
CA ALA A 149 3.65 2.87 -0.74
C ALA A 149 2.88 3.85 -1.63
N PHE A 150 1.65 3.48 -2.00
CA PHE A 150 0.82 4.31 -2.87
C PHE A 150 -0.54 4.63 -2.26
N ILE A 151 -1.00 5.85 -2.55
CA ILE A 151 -2.41 6.22 -2.41
C ILE A 151 -3.12 5.78 -3.69
N LEU A 152 -4.14 4.93 -3.55
CA LEU A 152 -4.84 4.28 -4.65
C LEU A 152 -6.36 4.30 -4.43
N PRO A 153 -7.18 4.24 -5.48
CA PRO A 153 -8.62 4.06 -5.32
C PRO A 153 -8.92 2.69 -4.71
N THR A 154 -9.92 2.61 -3.81
CA THR A 154 -10.32 1.34 -3.18
C THR A 154 -10.76 0.28 -4.19
N GLY A 155 -11.22 0.71 -5.37
CA GLY A 155 -11.60 -0.15 -6.49
C GLY A 155 -10.51 -1.12 -6.95
N ILE A 156 -9.22 -0.84 -6.74
CA ILE A 156 -8.13 -1.78 -7.04
C ILE A 156 -8.35 -3.13 -6.32
N SER A 157 -8.87 -3.09 -5.10
CA SER A 157 -9.02 -4.27 -4.24
C SER A 157 -10.11 -5.25 -4.71
N PHE A 158 -11.14 -4.79 -5.43
CA PHE A 158 -12.31 -5.63 -5.75
C PHE A 158 -12.82 -5.52 -7.18
N ALA A 159 -12.52 -4.45 -7.92
CA ALA A 159 -13.09 -4.25 -9.24
C ALA A 159 -12.57 -5.30 -10.24
N SER A 160 -13.44 -5.75 -11.14
CA SER A 160 -13.10 -6.81 -12.11
C SER A 160 -11.96 -6.41 -13.05
N HIS A 161 -11.89 -5.14 -13.45
CA HIS A 161 -10.82 -4.61 -14.31
C HIS A 161 -9.44 -4.65 -13.65
N ALA A 162 -9.37 -4.69 -12.31
CA ALA A 162 -8.13 -4.74 -11.55
C ALA A 162 -7.66 -6.17 -11.24
N LYS A 163 -8.34 -7.23 -11.74
CA LYS A 163 -7.93 -8.64 -11.48
C LYS A 163 -6.45 -8.89 -11.84
N LYS A 164 -5.99 -8.39 -12.98
CA LYS A 164 -4.60 -8.59 -13.44
C LYS A 164 -3.56 -7.95 -12.51
N VAL A 165 -3.81 -6.74 -12.04
CA VAL A 165 -2.88 -6.06 -11.11
C VAL A 165 -2.92 -6.68 -9.73
N ARG A 166 -4.08 -7.11 -9.24
CA ARG A 166 -4.14 -7.88 -7.99
C ARG A 166 -3.40 -9.21 -8.09
N LYS A 167 -3.53 -9.91 -9.23
CA LYS A 167 -2.75 -11.13 -9.50
C LYS A 167 -1.26 -10.85 -9.47
N LEU A 168 -0.80 -9.77 -10.13
CA LEU A 168 0.60 -9.37 -10.09
C LEU A 168 1.07 -9.10 -8.65
N MET A 169 0.36 -8.25 -7.90
CA MET A 169 0.69 -7.97 -6.49
C MET A 169 0.77 -9.25 -5.66
N TYR A 170 -0.22 -10.13 -5.79
CA TYR A 170 -0.30 -11.41 -5.09
C TYR A 170 0.87 -12.35 -5.40
N GLU A 171 1.34 -12.38 -6.65
CA GLU A 171 2.42 -13.27 -7.08
C GLU A 171 3.82 -12.70 -6.83
N THR A 172 3.96 -11.39 -6.58
CA THR A 172 5.28 -10.74 -6.51
C THR A 172 5.54 -9.97 -5.22
N CYS A 173 4.53 -9.76 -4.37
CA CYS A 173 4.65 -8.90 -3.20
C CYS A 173 4.02 -9.53 -1.97
N TRP A 174 4.70 -9.35 -0.84
CA TRP A 174 4.05 -9.45 0.45
C TRP A 174 3.19 -8.21 0.68
N GLN A 175 1.92 -8.40 1.02
CA GLN A 175 1.05 -7.29 1.42
C GLN A 175 1.34 -6.95 2.88
N VAL A 176 1.80 -5.72 3.12
CA VAL A 176 2.22 -5.27 4.45
C VAL A 176 1.06 -4.57 5.15
N ALA A 177 0.47 -3.56 4.49
CA ALA A 177 -0.62 -2.81 5.07
C ALA A 177 -1.60 -2.24 4.03
N THR A 178 -2.86 -2.11 4.42
CA THR A 178 -3.88 -1.35 3.71
C THR A 178 -4.62 -0.44 4.68
N ILE A 179 -4.54 0.87 4.44
CA ILE A 179 -5.12 1.90 5.32
C ILE A 179 -6.16 2.69 4.53
N MET A 180 -7.44 2.52 4.84
CA MET A 180 -8.52 3.24 4.18
C MET A 180 -8.62 4.68 4.68
N LEU A 181 -8.76 5.60 3.74
CA LEU A 181 -8.85 7.04 4.00
C LEU A 181 -10.31 7.51 3.90
N PRO A 182 -10.71 8.54 4.67
CA PRO A 182 -12.02 9.17 4.57
C PRO A 182 -12.26 9.69 3.16
N GLY A 183 -13.50 9.60 2.67
CA GLY A 183 -13.87 10.12 1.35
C GLY A 183 -13.58 11.62 1.20
N GLU A 184 -13.59 12.34 2.31
CA GLU A 184 -13.33 13.77 2.41
C GLU A 184 -11.86 14.15 2.20
N THR A 185 -10.93 13.20 2.30
CA THR A 185 -9.48 13.44 2.31
C THR A 185 -8.99 14.23 1.09
N PHE A 186 -9.59 13.98 -0.07
CA PHE A 186 -9.24 14.60 -1.35
C PHE A 186 -10.39 15.44 -1.94
N MET A 187 -11.44 15.74 -1.17
CA MET A 187 -12.57 16.55 -1.66
C MET A 187 -12.15 17.99 -1.98
N HIS A 188 -11.25 18.57 -1.18
CA HIS A 188 -10.71 19.92 -1.43
C HIS A 188 -9.84 19.98 -2.69
N THR A 189 -9.50 18.82 -3.27
CA THR A 189 -8.66 18.68 -4.45
C THR A 189 -9.46 18.15 -5.65
N GLY A 190 -10.80 18.04 -5.51
CA GLY A 190 -11.73 17.76 -6.59
C GLY A 190 -12.18 16.30 -6.73
N THR A 191 -11.84 15.42 -5.79
CA THR A 191 -12.12 13.98 -5.88
C THR A 191 -13.09 13.49 -4.81
N THR A 192 -14.04 12.66 -5.23
CA THR A 192 -14.98 11.95 -4.36
C THR A 192 -14.74 10.44 -4.34
N ILE A 193 -13.69 9.97 -5.03
CA ILE A 193 -13.32 8.56 -5.11
C ILE A 193 -12.76 8.13 -3.75
N PRO A 194 -13.34 7.10 -3.09
CA PRO A 194 -12.75 6.52 -1.90
C PRO A 194 -11.33 6.00 -2.18
N THR A 195 -10.39 6.33 -1.30
CA THR A 195 -8.97 6.00 -1.45
C THR A 195 -8.44 5.22 -0.25
N GLN A 196 -7.32 4.57 -0.48
CA GLN A 196 -6.58 3.81 0.52
C GLN A 196 -5.09 3.97 0.27
N ILE A 197 -4.29 3.84 1.32
CA ILE A 197 -2.85 3.64 1.22
C ILE A 197 -2.62 2.13 1.16
N ILE A 198 -1.92 1.66 0.14
CA ILE A 198 -1.43 0.29 0.04
C ILE A 198 0.09 0.30 0.23
N ILE A 199 0.57 -0.52 1.15
CA ILE A 199 1.99 -0.77 1.38
C ILE A 199 2.29 -2.22 1.04
N LEU A 200 3.23 -2.41 0.12
CA LEU A 200 3.72 -3.72 -0.33
C LEU A 200 5.22 -3.80 -0.06
N ARG A 201 5.70 -5.03 0.15
CA ARG A 201 7.13 -5.36 0.11
C ARG A 201 7.36 -6.35 -1.02
N LYS A 202 8.30 -6.07 -1.92
CA LYS A 202 8.53 -6.97 -3.06
C LYS A 202 9.23 -8.24 -2.59
N ALA A 203 8.65 -9.39 -2.92
CA ALA A 203 9.27 -10.68 -2.67
C ALA A 203 10.35 -10.95 -3.74
N PRO A 204 11.41 -11.69 -3.41
CA PRO A 204 12.34 -12.19 -4.40
C PRO A 204 11.66 -12.98 -5.54
N PRO A 205 12.16 -12.87 -6.79
CA PRO A 205 11.70 -13.72 -7.87
C PRO A 205 11.83 -15.20 -7.53
N GLY A 206 10.74 -15.95 -7.70
CA GLY A 206 10.72 -17.40 -7.44
C GLY A 206 10.33 -17.79 -6.02
N THR A 207 10.02 -16.85 -5.12
CA THR A 207 9.41 -17.16 -3.83
C THR A 207 8.15 -18.01 -4.01
N PRO A 208 8.07 -19.21 -3.41
CA PRO A 208 6.97 -20.13 -3.64
C PRO A 208 5.68 -19.66 -2.98
N LEU A 209 4.54 -20.08 -3.55
CA LEU A 209 3.25 -19.99 -2.89
C LEU A 209 3.04 -21.21 -1.98
N THR A 210 2.80 -20.96 -0.70
CA THR A 210 2.52 -21.95 0.34
C THR A 210 1.07 -21.84 0.78
N GLU A 211 0.45 -22.97 1.14
CA GLU A 211 -0.92 -22.98 1.67
C GLU A 211 -1.01 -22.23 2.99
N ALA A 212 -2.20 -21.69 3.29
CA ALA A 212 -2.52 -21.25 4.65
C ALA A 212 -2.30 -22.42 5.63
N VAL A 213 -1.47 -22.20 6.64
CA VAL A 213 -1.06 -23.14 7.68
C VAL A 213 -2.23 -23.31 8.65
N THR A 214 -2.80 -22.19 9.07
CA THR A 214 -4.02 -22.18 9.86
C THR A 214 -5.19 -22.71 9.04
N LYS A 215 -5.72 -23.88 9.46
CA LYS A 215 -6.82 -24.56 8.76
C LYS A 215 -8.20 -24.29 9.35
N ARG A 216 -8.31 -23.85 10.61
CA ARG A 216 -9.61 -23.69 11.28
C ARG A 216 -9.71 -22.39 12.06
N TRP A 217 -10.86 -21.70 11.95
CA TRP A 217 -11.05 -20.39 12.58
C TRP A 217 -12.45 -20.17 13.17
N ALA A 218 -12.55 -19.34 14.22
CA ALA A 218 -13.83 -18.94 14.81
C ALA A 218 -14.15 -17.47 14.46
N SER A 219 -15.40 -17.19 14.05
CA SER A 219 -15.88 -15.80 13.91
C SER A 219 -16.57 -15.35 15.20
N ASN A 220 -16.23 -14.14 15.66
CA ASN A 220 -16.99 -13.47 16.71
C ASN A 220 -18.36 -12.95 16.23
N TYR A 221 -18.62 -12.97 14.92
CA TYR A 221 -19.83 -12.46 14.27
C TYR A 221 -20.82 -13.56 13.89
N HIS A 222 -20.34 -14.77 13.63
CA HIS A 222 -21.19 -15.92 13.37
C HIS A 222 -21.32 -16.81 14.62
N ARG A 223 -22.56 -17.08 15.07
CA ARG A 223 -22.81 -18.09 16.11
C ARG A 223 -22.45 -19.47 15.56
N GLY A 224 -21.28 -20.00 15.91
CA GLY A 224 -20.82 -21.32 15.46
C GLY A 224 -19.39 -21.60 15.90
N GLY A 225 -19.02 -22.88 15.98
CA GLY A 225 -17.65 -23.30 16.32
C GLY A 225 -16.65 -23.03 15.20
N LEU A 226 -15.45 -23.61 15.32
CA LEU A 226 -14.37 -23.48 14.33
C LEU A 226 -14.81 -23.92 12.92
N GLU A 227 -14.83 -22.98 11.97
CA GLU A 227 -14.99 -23.19 10.53
C GLU A 227 -13.69 -23.72 9.92
N ASP A 228 -13.80 -24.65 8.97
CA ASP A 228 -12.65 -25.15 8.21
C ASP A 228 -12.42 -24.25 6.99
N ILE A 229 -11.32 -23.50 7.01
CA ILE A 229 -10.98 -22.53 5.97
C ILE A 229 -10.08 -23.14 4.88
N SER A 230 -9.68 -24.41 5.00
CA SER A 230 -8.87 -25.07 3.96
C SER A 230 -9.65 -25.24 2.65
N ILE A 231 -10.98 -25.20 2.71
CA ILE A 231 -11.87 -25.34 1.55
C ILE A 231 -11.71 -24.21 0.51
N TYR A 232 -11.09 -23.09 0.90
CA TYR A 232 -10.86 -21.94 0.03
C TYR A 232 -9.54 -21.99 -0.74
N ASP A 233 -8.70 -23.01 -0.48
CA ASP A 233 -7.38 -23.24 -1.12
C ASP A 233 -6.52 -21.97 -1.19
N ALA A 234 -6.54 -21.17 -0.11
CA ALA A 234 -5.77 -19.95 -0.02
C ALA A 234 -4.28 -20.25 0.06
N LYS A 235 -3.50 -19.60 -0.80
CA LYS A 235 -2.05 -19.71 -0.87
C LYS A 235 -1.44 -18.33 -0.77
N PHE A 236 -0.23 -18.22 -0.25
CA PHE A 236 0.47 -16.96 -0.07
C PHE A 236 1.96 -17.17 -0.31
N LEU A 237 2.67 -16.11 -0.67
CA LEU A 237 4.12 -16.18 -0.78
C LEU A 237 4.70 -16.62 0.57
N ALA A 238 5.67 -17.55 0.55
CA ALA A 238 6.43 -17.90 1.74
C ALA A 238 6.94 -16.63 2.43
N GLY A 239 6.85 -16.56 3.76
CA GLY A 239 7.13 -15.33 4.52
C GLY A 239 5.99 -14.31 4.57
N GLN A 240 4.81 -14.55 3.99
CA GLN A 240 3.68 -13.64 4.14
C GLN A 240 3.17 -13.63 5.59
N THR A 241 3.51 -12.56 6.30
CA THR A 241 3.00 -12.25 7.64
C THR A 241 1.54 -11.81 7.58
N PRO A 242 0.82 -11.68 8.70
CA PRO A 242 -0.50 -11.05 8.73
C PRO A 242 -0.44 -9.66 8.08
N ALA A 243 -1.40 -9.38 7.21
CA ALA A 243 -1.49 -8.08 6.55
C ALA A 243 -2.21 -7.11 7.50
N TYR A 244 -1.61 -5.95 7.77
CA TYR A 244 -2.18 -4.94 8.66
C TYR A 244 -3.26 -4.13 7.95
N PHE A 245 -4.36 -3.91 8.64
CA PHE A 245 -5.47 -3.11 8.14
C PHE A 245 -5.86 -2.01 9.10
N ALA A 246 -6.17 -0.84 8.53
CA ALA A 246 -6.82 0.20 9.28
C ALA A 246 -7.83 0.99 8.43
N LYS A 247 -8.75 1.65 9.10
CA LYS A 247 -9.65 2.66 8.52
C LYS A 247 -9.64 3.87 9.43
N VAL A 248 -9.20 5.01 8.89
CA VAL A 248 -9.30 6.29 9.58
C VAL A 248 -10.60 6.98 9.19
N THR A 249 -11.27 7.57 10.16
CA THR A 249 -12.49 8.38 9.94
C THR A 249 -12.18 9.86 9.79
N ALA A 250 -10.96 10.27 10.12
CA ALA A 250 -10.45 11.62 9.89
C ALA A 250 -8.91 11.67 9.85
N ILE A 251 -8.36 12.54 9.00
CA ILE A 251 -6.91 12.70 8.76
C ILE A 251 -6.23 13.75 9.66
N GLY A 252 -6.96 14.29 10.64
CA GLY A 252 -6.44 15.22 11.65
C GLY A 252 -7.47 16.21 12.18
N TRP A 253 -8.47 16.54 11.36
CA TRP A 253 -9.63 17.32 11.75
C TRP A 253 -10.91 16.64 11.28
N ASP A 254 -11.98 16.75 12.07
CA ASP A 254 -13.31 16.30 11.66
C ASP A 254 -13.94 17.26 10.63
N ALA A 255 -15.11 16.88 10.08
CA ALA A 255 -15.85 17.72 9.13
C ALA A 255 -16.27 19.10 9.68
N LYS A 256 -16.11 19.35 10.99
CA LYS A 256 -16.40 20.62 11.67
C LYS A 256 -15.12 21.39 12.02
N GLY A 257 -13.95 20.93 11.58
CA GLY A 257 -12.66 21.56 11.81
C GLY A 257 -12.12 21.39 13.23
N LYS A 258 -12.65 20.45 14.02
CA LYS A 258 -12.09 20.12 15.34
C LYS A 258 -10.95 19.11 15.19
N PRO A 259 -9.84 19.27 15.93
CA PRO A 259 -8.78 18.26 15.97
C PRO A 259 -9.35 16.89 16.35
N THR A 260 -8.86 15.83 15.72
CA THR A 260 -9.27 14.45 16.04
C THR A 260 -8.44 13.83 17.16
N ASP A 261 -7.79 14.67 17.95
CA ASP A 261 -7.10 14.31 19.19
C ASP A 261 -8.13 13.90 20.25
N LYS A 262 -8.41 12.61 20.29
CA LYS A 262 -9.42 12.00 21.17
C LYS A 262 -8.98 12.01 22.63
N TRP A 263 -7.68 11.82 22.89
CA TRP A 263 -7.14 11.62 24.23
C TRP A 263 -6.58 12.90 24.86
N GLY A 264 -6.52 13.99 24.10
CA GLY A 264 -5.87 15.23 24.52
C GLY A 264 -4.35 15.10 24.58
N ASP A 265 -3.78 14.10 23.91
CA ASP A 265 -2.35 13.80 23.86
C ASP A 265 -1.66 14.39 22.62
N GLY A 266 -2.42 15.10 21.79
CA GLY A 266 -1.97 15.74 20.56
C GLY A 266 -1.91 14.82 19.34
N LYS A 267 -2.32 13.54 19.44
CA LYS A 267 -2.23 12.59 18.33
C LYS A 267 -3.52 12.54 17.52
N THR A 268 -3.36 12.62 16.19
CA THR A 268 -4.45 12.32 15.25
C THR A 268 -4.56 10.80 15.08
N GLN A 269 -5.63 10.30 14.45
CA GLN A 269 -5.75 8.88 14.12
C GLN A 269 -4.58 8.36 13.27
N LEU A 270 -4.05 9.17 12.35
CA LEU A 270 -2.82 8.85 11.61
C LEU A 270 -1.61 8.74 12.55
N GLY A 271 -1.53 9.61 13.57
CA GLY A 271 -0.51 9.53 14.61
C GLY A 271 -0.60 8.25 15.45
N GLU A 272 -1.80 7.81 15.80
CA GLU A 272 -2.01 6.54 16.49
C GLU A 272 -1.55 5.35 15.62
N ILE A 273 -1.90 5.34 14.33
CA ILE A 273 -1.45 4.27 13.42
C ILE A 273 0.07 4.27 13.25
N ILE A 274 0.76 5.41 13.23
CA ILE A 274 2.24 5.44 13.17
C ILE A 274 2.86 4.65 14.33
N ASP A 275 2.28 4.73 15.52
CA ASP A 275 2.78 4.03 16.70
C ASP A 275 2.61 2.51 16.59
N ASP A 276 1.58 2.02 15.88
CA ASP A 276 1.40 0.58 15.64
C ASP A 276 2.56 -0.01 14.82
N PHE A 277 3.21 0.79 13.97
CA PHE A 277 4.39 0.36 13.20
C PHE A 277 5.70 0.44 13.99
N LYS A 278 5.69 0.89 15.26
CA LYS A 278 6.90 0.91 16.10
C LYS A 278 7.03 -0.40 16.86
N GLY A 279 8.19 -1.05 16.72
CA GLY A 279 8.48 -2.31 17.41
C GLY A 279 7.58 -3.46 16.94
N THR A 280 6.96 -4.17 17.87
CA THR A 280 6.19 -5.39 17.59
C THR A 280 4.67 -5.19 17.54
N TRP A 281 4.17 -3.95 17.65
CA TRP A 281 2.72 -3.69 17.81
C TRP A 281 1.90 -4.11 16.59
N VAL A 282 2.43 -3.89 15.38
CA VAL A 282 1.89 -4.40 14.11
C VAL A 282 1.78 -5.93 14.12
N ARG A 283 2.64 -6.60 14.91
CA ARG A 283 2.75 -8.06 15.04
C ARG A 283 1.82 -8.63 16.12
N GLU A 284 1.52 -7.86 17.17
CA GLU A 284 0.82 -8.35 18.38
C GLU A 284 -0.71 -8.18 18.35
N ASN A 285 -1.25 -7.24 17.58
CA ASN A 285 -2.70 -6.96 17.51
C ASN A 285 -3.45 -7.88 16.52
N LEU A 286 -3.34 -9.19 16.71
CA LEU A 286 -4.06 -10.20 15.93
C LEU A 286 -5.44 -10.44 16.54
N TYR A 287 -6.44 -9.69 16.09
CA TYR A 287 -7.82 -9.98 16.47
C TYR A 287 -8.30 -11.23 15.76
N PRO A 288 -8.84 -12.24 16.47
CA PRO A 288 -9.28 -13.45 15.81
C PRO A 288 -10.61 -13.23 15.10
N HIS A 289 -10.54 -13.09 13.78
CA HIS A 289 -11.70 -13.06 12.88
C HIS A 289 -11.42 -13.92 11.65
N ILE A 290 -12.50 -14.42 11.02
CA ILE A 290 -12.34 -15.22 9.81
C ILE A 290 -11.76 -14.31 8.73
N PRO A 291 -10.64 -14.71 8.10
CA PRO A 291 -9.99 -13.86 7.11
C PRO A 291 -10.88 -13.61 5.92
N ALA A 292 -10.85 -12.38 5.41
CA ALA A 292 -11.61 -11.86 4.28
C ALA A 292 -11.69 -12.83 3.09
N TRP A 293 -10.65 -13.58 2.74
CA TRP A 293 -10.65 -14.48 1.58
C TRP A 293 -11.67 -15.63 1.68
N HIS A 294 -12.23 -15.94 2.85
CA HIS A 294 -13.26 -16.98 3.05
C HIS A 294 -14.58 -16.71 2.30
N ILE A 295 -14.85 -15.49 1.84
CA ILE A 295 -16.04 -15.21 1.02
C ILE A 295 -15.77 -15.35 -0.48
N THR A 296 -14.53 -15.65 -0.86
CA THR A 296 -14.11 -15.76 -2.25
C THR A 296 -13.88 -17.24 -2.59
N LYS A 297 -14.43 -17.68 -3.72
CA LYS A 297 -14.25 -19.07 -4.19
C LYS A 297 -12.91 -19.28 -4.90
N ASP A 298 -12.25 -18.19 -5.28
CA ASP A 298 -11.02 -18.17 -6.05
C ASP A 298 -10.15 -17.01 -5.51
N CYS A 299 -9.06 -17.37 -4.84
CA CYS A 299 -8.11 -16.41 -4.29
C CYS A 299 -7.11 -15.90 -5.36
N GLU A 300 -7.25 -16.31 -6.64
CA GLU A 300 -6.37 -15.84 -7.72
C GLU A 300 -6.53 -14.34 -7.94
N GLY A 301 -5.48 -13.58 -7.58
CA GLY A 301 -5.55 -12.12 -7.58
C GLY A 301 -6.51 -11.60 -6.52
N PHE A 302 -6.59 -12.29 -5.39
CA PHE A 302 -7.15 -11.77 -4.16
C PHE A 302 -6.22 -10.71 -3.57
N PHE A 303 -6.82 -9.67 -3.02
CA PHE A 303 -6.13 -8.66 -2.24
C PHE A 303 -6.93 -8.52 -0.94
N PHE A 304 -6.26 -8.47 0.22
CA PHE A 304 -6.89 -8.67 1.54
C PHE A 304 -7.93 -7.61 1.94
N SER A 305 -8.30 -6.68 1.05
CA SER A 305 -9.25 -5.60 1.29
C SER A 305 -10.60 -5.90 0.62
N HIS A 306 -11.64 -6.12 1.43
CA HIS A 306 -13.03 -6.00 0.98
C HIS A 306 -13.45 -4.53 1.10
N GLY A 307 -13.10 -3.73 0.11
CA GLY A 307 -13.39 -2.29 0.02
C GLY A 307 -14.89 -1.92 -0.11
N ASN A 308 -15.78 -2.80 0.33
CA ASN A 308 -17.22 -2.61 0.47
C ASN A 308 -17.66 -2.60 1.95
N ASP A 309 -16.72 -2.51 2.89
CA ASP A 309 -16.94 -2.49 4.34
C ASP A 309 -17.57 -3.79 4.91
N THR A 310 -17.36 -4.94 4.27
CA THR A 310 -18.02 -6.20 4.69
C THR A 310 -17.15 -7.25 5.37
N CYS A 311 -15.87 -7.00 5.64
CA CYS A 311 -15.05 -7.99 6.35
C CYS A 311 -15.32 -8.01 7.87
N ASP A 312 -15.20 -9.19 8.48
CA ASP A 312 -15.45 -9.38 9.91
C ASP A 312 -14.47 -8.57 10.78
N GLY A 313 -13.21 -8.43 10.34
CA GLY A 313 -12.20 -7.63 11.04
C GLY A 313 -12.60 -6.16 11.17
N LEU A 314 -13.08 -5.55 10.08
CA LEU A 314 -13.58 -4.18 10.12
C LEU A 314 -14.78 -4.04 11.06
N ARG A 315 -15.75 -4.96 11.00
CA ARG A 315 -16.94 -4.92 11.87
C ARG A 315 -16.56 -5.01 13.35
N ASP A 316 -15.57 -5.81 13.69
CA ASP A 316 -15.02 -5.90 15.05
C ASP A 316 -14.35 -4.64 15.51
N ALA A 317 -13.49 -4.09 14.66
CA ALA A 317 -12.81 -2.86 14.95
C ALA A 317 -13.80 -1.69 15.13
N GLU A 318 -14.80 -1.56 14.25
CA GLU A 318 -15.85 -0.55 14.31
C GLU A 318 -16.71 -0.66 15.58
N ARG A 319 -17.05 -1.88 16.01
CA ARG A 319 -17.83 -2.11 17.24
C ARG A 319 -17.02 -1.82 18.50
N THR A 320 -15.73 -2.19 18.50
CA THR A 320 -14.86 -2.12 19.68
C THR A 320 -14.32 -0.70 19.89
N TYR A 321 -14.03 0.01 18.81
CA TYR A 321 -13.43 1.35 18.83
C TYR A 321 -14.26 2.33 18.01
N PRO A 322 -15.52 2.65 18.37
CA PRO A 322 -16.48 3.36 17.51
C PRO A 322 -16.01 4.73 16.99
N ASP A 323 -15.07 5.37 17.67
CA ASP A 323 -14.53 6.69 17.28
C ASP A 323 -13.29 6.63 16.37
N GLY A 324 -12.83 5.42 15.99
CA GLY A 324 -11.63 5.19 15.18
C GLY A 324 -10.30 5.49 15.90
N PRO A 325 -9.14 5.22 15.26
CA PRO A 325 -9.00 4.45 14.02
C PRO A 325 -9.37 2.98 14.24
N TYR A 326 -10.06 2.40 13.26
CA TYR A 326 -10.42 0.99 13.26
C TYR A 326 -9.21 0.18 12.77
N ARG A 327 -8.78 -0.83 13.52
CA ARG A 327 -7.53 -1.59 13.29
C ARG A 327 -7.78 -3.09 13.38
N TRP A 328 -7.23 -3.87 12.45
CA TRP A 328 -7.28 -5.33 12.47
C TRP A 328 -6.16 -5.91 11.59
N ASN A 329 -5.89 -7.21 11.74
CA ASN A 329 -4.94 -7.93 10.89
C ASN A 329 -5.66 -9.05 10.15
N GLU A 330 -5.55 -9.10 8.82
CA GLU A 330 -6.05 -10.24 8.05
C GLU A 330 -5.01 -11.36 8.12
N LEU A 331 -5.44 -12.50 8.65
CA LEU A 331 -4.57 -13.65 8.87
C LEU A 331 -4.36 -14.36 7.52
N THR A 332 -3.13 -14.24 7.02
CA THR A 332 -2.68 -14.72 5.72
C THR A 332 -2.24 -16.19 5.83
N LEU A 333 -0.94 -16.48 5.97
CA LEU A 333 -0.43 -17.83 6.18
C LEU A 333 -0.93 -18.45 7.49
N GLY A 334 -1.11 -17.66 8.56
CA GLY A 334 -1.65 -18.18 9.81
C GLY A 334 -1.50 -17.25 10.99
N ALA A 335 -1.93 -17.70 12.16
CA ALA A 335 -1.99 -16.91 13.39
C ALA A 335 -0.99 -17.37 14.47
N GLY A 336 0.29 -17.41 14.12
CA GLY A 336 1.36 -17.87 15.01
C GLY A 336 1.60 -19.37 14.95
N GLU A 337 1.27 -20.00 13.83
CA GLU A 337 1.60 -21.39 13.58
C GLU A 337 3.03 -21.52 13.05
N GLU A 338 3.67 -22.65 13.33
CA GLU A 338 5.03 -22.93 12.87
C GLU A 338 5.01 -23.56 11.47
N VAL A 339 5.94 -23.12 10.63
CA VAL A 339 6.13 -23.59 9.25
C VAL A 339 7.57 -24.03 9.08
N THR A 340 7.77 -25.25 8.57
CA THR A 340 9.12 -25.71 8.21
C THR A 340 9.39 -25.42 6.73
N GLU A 341 10.33 -24.54 6.44
CA GLU A 341 10.75 -24.18 5.08
C GLU A 341 12.28 -24.19 5.01
N GLY A 342 12.87 -24.85 4.01
CA GLY A 342 14.32 -24.92 3.87
C GLY A 342 15.06 -25.66 5.01
N GLY A 343 14.36 -26.36 5.90
CA GLY A 343 14.95 -27.02 7.08
C GLY A 343 14.99 -26.17 8.34
N GLU A 344 14.42 -24.95 8.28
CA GLU A 344 14.25 -24.04 9.41
C GLU A 344 12.76 -23.92 9.77
N GLU A 345 12.47 -23.67 11.04
CA GLU A 345 11.11 -23.42 11.55
C GLU A 345 10.87 -21.92 11.68
N TRP A 346 9.75 -21.47 11.13
CA TRP A 346 9.31 -20.09 11.11
C TRP A 346 7.90 -19.97 11.66
N SER A 347 7.71 -19.09 12.65
CA SER A 347 6.36 -18.71 13.04
C SER A 347 5.74 -17.84 11.95
N THR A 348 4.45 -18.01 11.64
CA THR A 348 3.75 -17.10 10.71
C THR A 348 3.67 -15.65 11.21
N LEU A 349 4.08 -15.38 12.46
CA LEU A 349 4.22 -14.04 13.04
C LEU A 349 5.66 -13.54 13.09
N ASP A 350 6.60 -14.32 12.56
CA ASP A 350 7.98 -13.89 12.45
C ASP A 350 8.19 -13.08 11.16
N PHE A 351 8.27 -11.76 11.32
CA PHE A 351 8.49 -10.85 10.22
C PHE A 351 9.93 -10.94 9.67
N SER A 352 10.88 -11.49 10.44
CA SER A 352 12.26 -11.68 9.99
C SER A 352 12.40 -12.81 8.96
N TRP A 353 11.36 -13.63 8.79
CA TRP A 353 11.33 -14.63 7.71
C TRP A 353 11.45 -13.99 6.33
N GLN A 354 10.80 -12.84 6.11
CA GLN A 354 10.92 -12.09 4.86
C GLN A 354 12.33 -11.57 4.65
N ASP A 355 12.98 -11.08 5.70
CA ASP A 355 14.36 -10.58 5.65
C ASP A 355 15.31 -11.72 5.26
N THR A 356 15.14 -12.88 5.88
CA THR A 356 15.94 -14.08 5.58
C THR A 356 15.73 -14.57 4.14
N ILE A 357 14.48 -14.56 3.63
CA ILE A 357 14.19 -14.88 2.22
C ILE A 357 14.92 -13.90 1.28
N VAL A 358 14.92 -12.60 1.60
CA VAL A 358 15.59 -11.57 0.81
C VAL A 358 17.12 -11.73 0.85
N GLU A 359 17.69 -11.96 2.03
CA GLU A 359 19.13 -12.17 2.23
C GLU A 359 19.63 -13.42 1.50
N ASN A 360 18.89 -14.53 1.61
CA ASN A 360 19.23 -15.78 0.92
C ASN A 360 19.13 -15.67 -0.61
N TRP A 361 18.33 -14.74 -1.13
CA TRP A 361 18.27 -14.46 -2.57
C TRP A 361 19.43 -13.58 -3.06
N ALA A 362 19.97 -12.73 -2.19
CA ALA A 362 21.05 -11.81 -2.54
C ALA A 362 22.44 -12.48 -2.55
N ASN A 363 22.58 -13.63 -1.89
CA ASN A 363 23.79 -14.46 -1.82
C ASN A 363 23.76 -15.58 -2.87
#